data_AF-A0A519Q9W1-F1
#
_entry.id   AF-A0A519Q9W1-F1
#
_cell.length_a   1.000
_cell.length_b   1.000
_cell.length_c   1.000
_cell.angle_alpha   90.00
_cell.angle_beta   90.00
_cell.angle_gamma   90.00
#
_symmetry.space_group_name_H-M   'P 1'
#
loop_
_entity.id
_entity.type
_entity.pdbx_description
1 polymer ?
#
loop_
_entity_poly.entity_id
_entity_poly.type
_entity_poly.pdbx_seq_one_letter_code
_entity_poly.pdbx_strand_id
1 'polypeptide(L)'
;MSRPLEIHMTLPDIETLRLCSVLNALACGSIFLILWLCRRTEIHLAYWAASSFLYCATLVGFAWSGEAGLGGSSALFALLAISNLVPILGLRRFEGRPQFEAWMVLPIAFAVAGHLVTALLVDAGLLSARLREAGDALGLAAAMLTSGLVMLGGPARGQRIAGFAMLGYLPGFAIVMLTPIMGEYQAPIAMVPMLADMLLLPVLNVGLLAIPLDRAQESLRLAALRDPLTGAWNRAGLDEQKALLWRPQAGAIAIDVDHFKTVNDRLGHAAGDAVLVEIAEAATKVCCAHGGALARVGGDEFVILLPSADDLRPAAATLMACLKPAQARSTWSLSLGLGTIKSGEADFLGALRRADAALYQAKASGRNRLAA
;
A
#
# COMPACT_ATOMS: atom_id res chain seq x y z
N MET A 1 36.89 49.20 -9.61
CA MET A 1 36.20 48.86 -8.35
C MET A 1 34.74 48.59 -8.67
N SER A 2 34.38 47.32 -8.84
CA SER A 2 33.01 46.84 -9.10
C SER A 2 32.24 46.78 -7.79
N ARG A 3 31.18 47.59 -7.64
CA ARG A 3 30.23 47.45 -6.53
C ARG A 3 29.50 46.11 -6.66
N PRO A 4 29.39 45.29 -5.60
CA PRO A 4 28.54 44.11 -5.64
C PRO A 4 27.08 44.55 -5.76
N LEU A 5 26.32 43.91 -6.67
CA LEU A 5 24.87 44.03 -6.70
C LEU A 5 24.33 43.42 -5.40
N GLU A 6 23.91 44.25 -4.45
CA GLU A 6 23.06 43.82 -3.35
C GLU A 6 21.68 43.48 -3.93
N ILE A 7 21.47 42.20 -4.22
CA ILE A 7 20.14 41.68 -4.51
C ILE A 7 19.38 41.65 -3.18
N HIS A 8 18.62 42.71 -2.89
CA HIS A 8 17.63 42.67 -1.82
C HIS A 8 16.53 41.69 -2.24
N MET A 9 16.65 40.43 -1.81
CA MET A 9 15.54 39.48 -1.88
C MET A 9 14.48 39.90 -0.85
N THR A 10 13.49 40.67 -1.30
CA THR A 10 12.29 40.91 -0.51
C THR A 10 11.50 39.59 -0.44
N LEU A 11 11.33 39.03 0.75
CA LEU A 11 10.47 37.87 0.96
C LEU A 11 9.02 38.22 0.55
N PRO A 12 8.25 37.28 -0.04
CA PRO A 12 6.85 37.50 -0.38
C PRO A 12 6.02 37.77 0.88
N ASP A 13 4.98 38.60 0.80
CA ASP A 13 4.11 38.87 1.93
C ASP A 13 3.18 37.68 2.27
N ILE A 14 2.58 37.70 3.47
CA ILE A 14 1.70 36.62 3.96
C ILE A 14 0.47 36.45 3.07
N GLU A 15 -0.11 37.53 2.56
CA GLU A 15 -1.34 37.47 1.76
C GLU A 15 -1.06 36.78 0.43
N THR A 16 0.07 37.13 -0.21
CA THR A 16 0.57 36.45 -1.40
C THR A 16 0.81 34.97 -1.15
N LEU A 17 1.51 34.60 -0.06
CA LEU A 17 1.73 33.18 0.26
C LEU A 17 0.43 32.44 0.55
N ARG A 18 -0.54 33.09 1.21
CA ARG A 18 -1.86 32.49 1.50
C ARG A 18 -2.61 32.22 0.21
N LEU A 19 -2.61 33.19 -0.70
CA LEU A 19 -3.22 33.04 -2.01
C LEU A 19 -2.58 31.89 -2.79
N CYS A 20 -1.25 31.77 -2.77
CA CYS A 20 -0.55 30.64 -3.39
C CYS A 20 -0.97 29.30 -2.76
N SER A 21 -1.05 29.19 -1.44
CA SER A 21 -1.48 27.94 -0.77
C SER A 21 -2.93 27.59 -1.10
N VAL A 22 -3.81 28.59 -1.16
CA VAL A 22 -5.20 28.44 -1.58
C VAL A 22 -5.30 27.95 -3.03
N LEU A 23 -4.58 28.58 -3.96
CA LEU A 23 -4.58 28.17 -5.38
C LEU A 23 -4.05 26.74 -5.55
N ASN A 24 -2.98 26.39 -4.83
CA ASN A 24 -2.41 25.04 -4.84
C ASN A 24 -3.41 24.00 -4.31
N ALA A 25 -4.05 24.28 -3.18
CA ALA A 25 -5.07 23.41 -2.60
C ALA A 25 -6.30 23.26 -3.52
N LEU A 26 -6.77 24.35 -4.12
CA LEU A 26 -7.88 24.31 -5.09
C LEU A 26 -7.53 23.47 -6.32
N ALA A 27 -6.32 23.60 -6.86
CA ALA A 27 -5.86 22.79 -7.98
C ALA A 27 -5.86 21.30 -7.61
N CYS A 28 -5.26 20.94 -6.47
CA CYS A 28 -5.23 19.55 -5.99
C CYS A 28 -6.64 19.00 -5.73
N GLY A 29 -7.50 19.76 -5.06
CA GLY A 29 -8.88 19.39 -4.77
C GLY A 29 -9.71 19.19 -6.04
N SER A 30 -9.51 20.04 -7.05
CA SER A 30 -10.18 19.93 -8.34
C SER A 30 -9.77 18.67 -9.09
N ILE A 31 -8.50 18.27 -9.03
CA ILE A 31 -8.04 17.01 -9.64
C ILE A 31 -8.80 15.82 -9.03
N PHE A 32 -8.84 15.70 -7.70
CA PHE A 32 -9.56 14.61 -7.05
C PHE A 32 -11.08 14.66 -7.29
N LEU A 33 -11.65 15.86 -7.32
CA LEU A 33 -13.07 16.05 -7.64
C LEU A 33 -13.38 15.53 -9.04
N ILE A 34 -12.62 15.96 -10.06
CA ILE A 34 -12.79 15.51 -11.45
C ILE A 34 -12.63 13.99 -11.54
N LEU A 35 -11.60 13.42 -10.92
CA LEU A 35 -11.38 11.97 -10.92
C LEU A 35 -12.56 11.22 -10.28
N TRP A 36 -13.10 11.74 -9.17
CA TRP A 36 -14.29 11.17 -8.54
C TRP A 36 -15.55 11.33 -9.39
N LEU A 37 -15.75 12.47 -10.05
CA LEU A 37 -16.88 12.70 -10.95
C LEU A 37 -16.89 11.69 -12.10
N CYS A 38 -15.71 11.35 -12.63
CA CYS A 38 -15.53 10.31 -13.65
C CYS A 38 -15.67 8.88 -13.09
N ARG A 39 -15.39 8.67 -11.81
CA ARG A 39 -15.41 7.35 -11.15
C ARG A 39 -16.14 7.42 -9.81
N ARG A 40 -17.47 7.56 -9.87
CA ARG A 40 -18.32 7.79 -8.68
C ARG A 40 -18.24 6.67 -7.62
N THR A 41 -17.87 5.46 -8.04
CA THR A 41 -17.65 4.31 -7.15
C THR A 41 -16.42 4.49 -6.24
N GLU A 42 -15.44 5.28 -6.65
CA GLU A 42 -14.19 5.51 -5.93
C GLU A 42 -14.34 6.64 -4.91
N ILE A 43 -15.15 6.40 -3.88
CA ILE A 43 -15.52 7.40 -2.85
C ILE A 43 -14.30 8.00 -2.14
N HIS A 44 -13.18 7.27 -2.03
CA HIS A 44 -11.96 7.76 -1.40
C HIS A 44 -11.40 9.04 -2.07
N LEU A 45 -11.62 9.21 -3.39
CA LEU A 45 -11.26 10.42 -4.11
C LEU A 45 -12.07 11.64 -3.65
N ALA A 46 -13.34 11.45 -3.28
CA ALA A 46 -14.17 12.52 -2.73
C ALA A 46 -13.67 13.01 -1.37
N TYR A 47 -13.16 12.11 -0.53
CA TYR A 47 -12.51 12.50 0.73
C TYR A 47 -11.26 13.34 0.45
N TRP A 48 -10.40 12.91 -0.47
CA TRP A 48 -9.18 13.66 -0.80
C TRP A 48 -9.48 15.03 -1.42
N ALA A 49 -10.52 15.14 -2.26
CA ALA A 49 -11.02 16.43 -2.73
C ALA A 49 -11.51 17.30 -1.57
N ALA A 50 -12.33 16.73 -0.66
CA ALA A 50 -12.88 17.44 0.49
C ALA A 50 -11.78 17.93 1.45
N SER A 51 -10.69 17.17 1.63
CA SER A 51 -9.52 17.60 2.40
C SER A 51 -8.93 18.90 1.85
N SER A 52 -8.66 18.96 0.54
CA SER A 52 -8.06 20.14 -0.08
C SER A 52 -9.00 21.35 -0.07
N PHE A 53 -10.30 21.14 -0.31
CA PHE A 53 -11.29 22.22 -0.23
C PHE A 53 -11.51 22.72 1.20
N LEU A 54 -11.50 21.83 2.19
CA LEU A 54 -11.58 22.19 3.60
C LEU A 54 -10.36 23.01 4.03
N TYR A 55 -9.16 22.59 3.61
CA TYR A 55 -7.93 23.34 3.84
C TYR A 55 -7.99 24.75 3.21
N CYS A 56 -8.43 24.85 1.95
CA CYS A 56 -8.66 26.12 1.28
C CYS A 56 -9.63 27.03 2.05
N ALA A 57 -10.80 26.51 2.44
CA ALA A 57 -11.80 27.27 3.20
C ALA A 57 -11.23 27.74 4.55
N THR A 58 -10.41 26.91 5.19
CA THR A 58 -9.77 27.24 6.47
C THR A 58 -8.74 28.36 6.32
N LEU A 59 -7.91 28.33 5.27
CA LEU A 59 -6.96 29.41 4.98
C LEU A 59 -7.65 30.75 4.69
N VAL A 60 -8.75 30.72 3.93
CA VAL A 60 -9.58 31.91 3.70
C VAL A 60 -10.18 32.40 5.02
N GLY A 61 -10.65 31.50 5.88
CA GLY A 61 -11.15 31.84 7.21
C GLY A 61 -10.12 32.55 8.10
N PHE A 62 -8.85 32.16 8.03
CA PHE A 62 -7.75 32.86 8.74
C PHE A 62 -7.52 34.29 8.24
N ALA A 63 -8.01 34.67 7.06
CA ALA A 63 -7.96 36.06 6.62
C ALA A 63 -8.89 36.97 7.43
N TRP A 64 -9.98 36.41 7.97
CA TRP A 64 -11.00 37.15 8.72
C TRP A 64 -10.99 36.80 10.22
N SER A 65 -10.03 36.00 10.68
CA SER A 65 -10.01 35.50 12.06
C SER A 65 -9.87 36.59 13.12
N GLY A 66 -9.33 37.76 12.77
CA GLY A 66 -9.25 38.92 13.66
C GLY A 66 -10.60 39.40 14.20
N GLU A 67 -11.68 39.15 13.46
CA GLU A 67 -13.06 39.53 13.84
C GLU A 67 -13.80 38.41 14.58
N ALA A 68 -13.31 37.17 14.51
CA ALA A 68 -14.03 35.98 14.98
C ALA A 68 -13.81 35.65 16.47
N GLY A 69 -12.93 36.39 17.16
CA GLY A 69 -12.56 36.14 18.56
C GLY A 69 -11.89 34.78 18.80
N LEU A 70 -11.65 34.45 20.07
CA LEU A 70 -10.92 33.24 20.47
C LEU A 70 -11.63 31.93 20.07
N GLY A 71 -12.96 31.91 20.12
CA GLY A 71 -13.75 30.75 19.70
C GLY A 71 -13.64 30.49 18.20
N GLY A 72 -13.73 31.55 17.38
CA GLY A 72 -13.60 31.44 15.94
C GLY A 72 -12.21 31.00 15.49
N SER A 73 -11.15 31.57 16.07
CA SER A 73 -9.78 31.14 15.77
C SER A 73 -9.51 29.69 16.18
N SER A 74 -9.98 29.26 17.35
CA SER A 74 -9.89 27.87 17.81
C SER A 74 -10.59 26.90 16.86
N ALA A 75 -11.75 27.29 16.32
CA ALA A 75 -12.47 26.50 15.33
C ALA A 75 -11.67 26.36 14.01
N LEU A 76 -10.99 27.42 13.55
CA LEU A 76 -10.13 27.35 12.37
C LEU A 76 -8.94 26.39 12.57
N PHE A 77 -8.30 26.37 13.75
CA PHE A 77 -7.28 25.38 14.07
C PHE A 77 -7.83 23.95 14.10
N ALA A 78 -9.05 23.75 14.60
CA ALA A 78 -9.72 22.46 14.52
C ALA A 78 -9.96 22.03 13.07
N LEU A 79 -10.47 22.91 12.22
CA LEU A 79 -10.72 22.63 10.80
C LEU A 79 -9.42 22.32 10.04
N LEU A 80 -8.33 23.02 10.37
CA LEU A 80 -7.00 22.76 9.82
C LEU A 80 -6.49 21.37 10.22
N ALA A 81 -6.68 20.96 11.47
CA ALA A 81 -6.34 19.61 11.91
C ALA A 81 -7.22 18.55 11.23
N ILE A 82 -8.52 18.83 11.07
CA ILE A 82 -9.46 17.95 10.38
C ILE A 82 -9.03 17.78 8.92
N SER A 83 -8.62 18.83 8.21
CA SER A 83 -8.18 18.70 6.80
C SER A 83 -7.00 17.75 6.64
N ASN A 84 -6.17 17.56 7.67
CA ASN A 84 -5.05 16.61 7.68
C ASN A 84 -5.48 15.17 7.98
N LEU A 85 -6.62 15.00 8.66
CA LEU A 85 -7.21 13.69 8.95
C LEU A 85 -8.07 13.16 7.80
N VAL A 86 -8.71 14.03 7.02
CA VAL A 86 -9.56 13.61 5.89
C VAL A 86 -8.81 12.73 4.87
N PRO A 87 -7.52 12.96 4.53
CA PRO A 87 -6.71 12.05 3.72
C PRO A 87 -6.64 10.64 4.27
N ILE A 88 -6.50 10.51 5.60
CA ILE A 88 -6.46 9.22 6.31
C ILE A 88 -7.83 8.55 6.29
N LEU A 89 -8.92 9.32 6.45
CA LEU A 89 -10.28 8.79 6.29
C LEU A 89 -10.51 8.23 4.88
N GLY A 90 -10.07 8.97 3.85
CA GLY A 90 -10.12 8.52 2.47
C GLY A 90 -9.31 7.25 2.24
N LEU A 91 -8.10 7.18 2.82
CA LEU A 91 -7.27 5.98 2.76
C LEU A 91 -7.95 4.77 3.42
N ARG A 92 -8.47 4.95 4.65
CA ARG A 92 -9.16 3.86 5.37
C ARG A 92 -10.37 3.36 4.58
N ARG A 93 -11.11 4.27 3.94
CA ARG A 93 -12.21 3.91 3.05
C ARG A 93 -11.73 3.08 1.86
N PHE A 94 -10.61 3.44 1.24
CA PHE A 94 -9.99 2.68 0.15
C PHE A 94 -9.51 1.28 0.59
N GLU A 95 -8.99 1.17 1.81
CA GLU A 95 -8.56 -0.11 2.40
C GLU A 95 -9.72 -0.97 2.91
N GLY A 96 -10.95 -0.45 2.92
CA GLY A 96 -12.12 -1.15 3.50
C GLY A 96 -12.09 -1.23 5.03
N ARG A 97 -11.32 -0.36 5.69
CA ARG A 97 -11.21 -0.29 7.16
C ARG A 97 -12.31 0.59 7.78
N PRO A 98 -12.60 0.46 9.08
CA PRO A 98 -13.47 1.38 9.80
C PRO A 98 -13.04 2.83 9.60
N GLN A 99 -13.99 3.70 9.30
CA GLN A 99 -13.69 5.08 8.95
C GLN A 99 -13.08 5.84 10.13
N PHE A 100 -13.67 5.74 11.32
CA PHE A 100 -13.25 6.49 12.50
C PHE A 100 -12.69 5.60 13.61
N GLU A 101 -11.64 6.06 14.27
CA GLU A 101 -11.08 5.48 15.49
C GLU A 101 -10.80 6.58 16.53
N ALA A 102 -10.84 6.21 17.82
CA ALA A 102 -10.74 7.17 18.92
C ALA A 102 -9.45 8.03 18.90
N TRP A 103 -8.33 7.48 18.44
CA TRP A 103 -7.07 8.23 18.34
C TRP A 103 -7.15 9.40 17.36
N MET A 104 -8.09 9.38 16.40
CA MET A 104 -8.26 10.44 15.40
C MET A 104 -8.76 11.75 16.01
N VAL A 105 -9.19 11.75 17.28
CA VAL A 105 -9.49 12.98 18.03
C VAL A 105 -8.21 13.70 18.47
N LEU A 106 -7.11 12.97 18.68
CA LEU A 106 -5.86 13.53 19.22
C LEU A 106 -5.28 14.68 18.37
N PRO A 107 -5.16 14.57 17.04
CA PRO A 107 -4.61 15.66 16.21
C PRO A 107 -5.46 16.94 16.31
N ILE A 108 -6.79 16.79 16.39
CA ILE A 108 -7.72 17.91 16.55
C ILE A 108 -7.54 18.54 17.93
N ALA A 109 -7.52 17.70 18.97
CA ALA A 109 -7.32 18.15 20.34
C ALA A 109 -5.99 18.86 20.53
N PHE A 110 -4.89 18.37 19.94
CA PHE A 110 -3.59 19.03 20.01
C PHE A 110 -3.58 20.40 19.33
N ALA A 111 -4.16 20.52 18.13
CA ALA A 111 -4.24 21.80 17.43
C ALA A 111 -5.07 22.83 18.20
N VAL A 112 -6.24 22.43 18.72
CA VAL A 112 -7.10 23.32 19.51
C VAL A 112 -6.44 23.68 20.85
N ALA A 113 -5.86 22.71 21.56
CA ALA A 113 -5.22 22.95 22.85
C ALA A 113 -3.99 23.86 22.71
N GLY A 114 -3.17 23.66 21.67
CA GLY A 114 -2.01 24.51 21.38
C GLY A 114 -2.39 25.98 21.24
N HIS A 115 -3.49 26.26 20.53
CA HIS A 115 -4.01 27.61 20.36
C HIS A 115 -4.72 28.16 21.61
N LEU A 116 -5.70 27.41 22.12
CA LEU A 116 -6.59 27.88 23.17
C LEU A 116 -5.85 28.08 24.49
N VAL A 117 -5.00 27.13 24.88
CA VAL A 117 -4.26 27.22 26.15
C VAL A 117 -3.28 28.39 26.13
N THR A 118 -2.51 28.54 25.05
CA THR A 118 -1.55 29.65 24.97
C THR A 118 -2.23 31.01 24.89
N ALA A 119 -3.36 31.12 24.17
CA ALA A 119 -4.15 32.35 24.16
C ALA A 119 -4.67 32.72 25.55
N LEU A 120 -5.25 31.78 26.29
CA LEU A 120 -5.75 32.03 27.65
C LEU A 120 -4.63 32.41 28.63
N LEU A 121 -3.45 31.78 28.53
CA LEU A 121 -2.30 32.12 29.37
C LEU A 121 -1.74 33.52 29.05
N VAL A 122 -1.76 33.92 27.78
CA VAL A 122 -1.38 35.28 27.36
C VAL A 122 -2.38 36.30 27.89
N ASP A 123 -3.68 36.05 27.74
CA ASP A 123 -4.74 36.95 28.23
C ASP A 123 -4.71 37.09 29.77
N ALA A 124 -4.32 36.01 30.48
CA ALA A 124 -4.11 36.02 31.92
C ALA A 124 -2.80 36.72 32.37
N GLY A 125 -1.95 37.16 31.43
CA GLY A 125 -0.65 37.78 31.72
C GLY A 125 0.42 36.80 32.22
N LEU A 126 0.18 35.49 32.11
CA LEU A 126 1.09 34.42 32.56
C LEU A 126 2.13 34.03 31.51
N LEU A 127 1.89 34.39 30.24
CA LEU A 127 2.74 34.06 29.11
C LEU A 127 2.94 35.29 28.21
N SER A 128 4.12 35.42 27.58
CA SER A 128 4.34 36.51 26.63
C SER A 128 3.52 36.31 25.36
N ALA A 129 2.97 37.39 24.80
CA ALA A 129 2.18 37.33 23.57
C ALA A 129 2.95 36.69 22.39
N ARG A 130 4.29 36.79 22.40
CA ARG A 130 5.18 36.18 21.41
C ARG A 130 5.16 34.65 21.43
N LEU A 131 4.81 34.03 22.56
CA LEU A 131 4.76 32.57 22.69
C LEU A 131 3.43 31.95 22.24
N ARG A 132 2.44 32.78 21.86
CA ARG A 132 1.16 32.29 21.32
C ARG A 132 1.36 31.48 20.05
N GLU A 133 2.15 32.01 19.11
CA GLU A 133 2.45 31.35 17.84
C GLU A 133 3.24 30.05 18.02
N ALA A 134 4.08 29.96 19.05
CA ALA A 134 4.77 28.72 19.40
C ALA A 134 3.80 27.62 19.86
N GLY A 135 2.72 27.99 20.57
CA GLY A 135 1.63 27.09 20.93
C GLY A 135 0.87 26.55 19.73
N ASP A 136 0.51 27.45 18.80
CA ASP A 136 -0.15 27.10 17.54
C ASP A 136 0.70 26.10 16.74
N ALA A 137 1.99 26.38 16.58
CA ALA A 137 2.92 25.51 15.87
C ALA A 137 3.13 24.16 16.57
N LEU A 138 3.19 24.13 17.90
CA LEU A 138 3.31 22.88 18.66
C LEU A 138 2.08 21.98 18.44
N GLY A 139 0.88 22.56 18.51
CA GLY A 139 -0.37 21.83 18.29
C GLY A 139 -0.46 21.25 16.87
N LEU A 140 -0.14 22.05 15.86
CA LEU A 140 -0.13 21.61 14.46
C LEU A 140 1.00 20.61 14.16
N ALA A 141 2.17 20.75 14.78
CA ALA A 141 3.26 19.80 14.66
C ALA A 141 2.87 18.43 15.21
N ALA A 142 2.21 18.39 16.38
CA ALA A 142 1.70 17.13 16.93
C ALA A 142 0.64 16.48 16.02
N ALA A 143 -0.23 17.29 15.39
CA ALA A 143 -1.21 16.82 14.42
C ALA A 143 -0.55 16.26 13.13
N MET A 144 0.50 16.90 12.62
CA MET A 144 1.29 16.41 11.48
C MET A 144 2.07 15.15 11.81
N LEU A 145 2.69 15.10 12.99
CA LEU A 145 3.45 13.94 13.45
C LEU A 145 2.57 12.69 13.53
N THR A 146 1.42 12.81 14.20
CA THR A 146 0.47 11.71 14.34
C THR A 146 -0.07 11.24 12.99
N SER A 147 -0.53 12.16 12.14
CA SER A 147 -1.07 11.85 10.81
C SER A 147 0.00 11.24 9.88
N GLY A 148 1.20 11.82 9.89
CA GLY A 148 2.33 11.39 9.07
C GLY A 148 2.85 10.00 9.45
N LEU A 149 2.95 9.68 10.75
CA LEU A 149 3.35 8.34 11.21
C LEU A 149 2.32 7.26 10.82
N VAL A 150 1.03 7.58 10.86
CA VAL A 150 -0.03 6.66 10.41
C VAL A 150 0.10 6.37 8.92
N MET A 151 0.34 7.38 8.09
CA MET A 151 0.55 7.19 6.66
C MET A 151 1.85 6.43 6.36
N LEU A 152 2.93 6.72 7.09
CA LEU A 152 4.24 6.07 6.89
C LEU A 152 4.24 4.58 7.24
N GLY A 153 3.38 4.16 8.18
CA GLY A 153 3.21 2.74 8.55
C GLY A 153 2.50 1.89 7.48
N GLY A 154 2.04 2.50 6.39
CA GLY A 154 1.32 1.83 5.32
C GLY A 154 2.20 1.01 4.35
N PRO A 155 1.65 -0.06 3.73
CA PRO A 155 2.37 -0.87 2.76
C PRO A 155 2.58 -0.20 1.40
N ALA A 156 1.72 0.72 0.97
CA ALA A 156 1.81 1.34 -0.35
C ALA A 156 2.92 2.41 -0.41
N ARG A 157 3.58 2.55 -1.56
CA ARG A 157 4.62 3.58 -1.74
C ARG A 157 3.99 4.97 -1.70
N GLY A 158 2.81 5.13 -2.30
CA GLY A 158 2.03 6.36 -2.22
C GLY A 158 1.72 6.81 -0.79
N GLN A 159 1.39 5.88 0.11
CA GLN A 159 1.17 6.17 1.53
C GLN A 159 2.43 6.71 2.20
N ARG A 160 3.59 6.11 1.92
CA ARG A 160 4.87 6.56 2.48
C ARG A 160 5.26 7.94 1.98
N ILE A 161 5.05 8.23 0.69
CA ILE A 161 5.27 9.57 0.11
C ILE A 161 4.39 10.61 0.82
N ALA A 162 3.10 10.31 0.98
CA ALA A 162 2.17 11.18 1.71
C ALA A 162 2.58 11.39 3.17
N GLY A 163 3.00 10.32 3.87
CA GLY A 163 3.50 10.39 5.24
C GLY A 163 4.77 11.24 5.37
N PHE A 164 5.74 11.08 4.47
CA PHE A 164 6.94 11.93 4.44
C PHE A 164 6.60 13.39 4.16
N ALA A 165 5.64 13.68 3.28
CA ALA A 165 5.19 15.04 3.04
C ALA A 165 4.62 15.70 4.31
N MET A 166 3.78 14.98 5.05
CA MET A 166 3.23 15.44 6.34
C MET A 166 4.33 15.68 7.38
N LEU A 167 5.25 14.73 7.56
CA LEU A 167 6.37 14.88 8.50
C LEU A 167 7.36 15.97 8.07
N GLY A 168 7.41 16.29 6.78
CA GLY A 168 8.23 17.36 6.22
C GLY A 168 7.85 18.76 6.74
N TYR A 169 6.66 18.93 7.31
CA TYR A 169 6.25 20.19 7.95
C TYR A 169 6.89 20.40 9.33
N LEU A 170 7.38 19.35 9.99
CA LEU A 170 7.89 19.42 11.36
C LEU A 170 9.09 20.36 11.54
N PRO A 171 10.11 20.37 10.65
CA PRO A 171 11.18 21.36 10.71
C PRO A 171 10.67 22.80 10.62
N GLY A 172 9.67 23.05 9.77
CA GLY A 172 9.04 24.36 9.65
C GLY A 172 8.38 24.81 10.95
N PHE A 173 7.60 23.93 11.58
CA PHE A 173 7.02 24.22 12.89
C PHE A 173 8.07 24.38 14.00
N ALA A 174 9.17 23.62 13.97
CA ALA A 174 10.26 23.76 14.93
C ALA A 174 10.91 25.14 14.85
N ILE A 175 11.11 25.67 13.63
CA ILE A 175 11.60 27.05 13.43
C ILE A 175 10.63 28.05 14.04
N VAL A 176 9.33 27.90 13.80
CA VAL A 176 8.29 28.76 14.39
C VAL A 176 8.35 28.75 15.93
N MET A 177 8.49 27.56 16.55
CA MET A 177 8.56 27.42 18.00
C MET A 177 9.82 28.05 18.63
N LEU A 178 10.96 28.02 17.93
CA LEU A 178 12.23 28.53 18.44
C LEU A 178 12.38 30.05 18.27
N THR A 179 11.70 30.64 17.28
CA THR A 179 11.85 32.07 16.95
C THR A 179 11.58 33.01 18.14
N PRO A 180 10.50 32.85 18.93
CA PRO A 180 10.26 33.69 20.11
C PRO A 180 11.35 33.62 21.19
N ILE A 181 12.11 32.51 21.23
CA ILE A 181 13.17 32.25 22.22
C ILE A 181 14.48 32.93 21.78
N MET A 182 14.78 32.92 20.48
CA MET A 182 16.04 33.39 19.93
C MET A 182 16.14 34.93 19.85
N GLY A 183 15.05 35.67 20.08
CA GLY A 183 15.07 37.14 20.20
C GLY A 183 15.30 37.92 18.90
N GLU A 184 15.73 37.25 17.83
CA GLU A 184 15.99 37.81 16.52
C GLU A 184 15.03 37.20 15.49
N TYR A 185 14.03 37.96 15.03
CA TYR A 185 13.46 37.96 13.67
C TYR A 185 12.16 38.81 13.62
N GLN A 186 11.99 39.62 12.58
CA GLN A 186 10.80 40.47 12.33
C GLN A 186 9.93 39.97 11.17
N ALA A 187 10.28 38.85 10.51
CA ALA A 187 9.46 38.29 9.45
C ALA A 187 8.20 37.63 10.04
N PRO A 188 7.05 37.66 9.36
CA PRO A 188 5.86 36.97 9.82
C PRO A 188 6.10 35.46 9.89
N ILE A 189 6.20 34.96 11.11
CA ILE A 189 6.57 33.58 11.45
C ILE A 189 5.57 32.57 10.84
N ALA A 190 4.33 33.00 10.60
CA ALA A 190 3.30 32.24 9.87
C ALA A 190 3.69 31.87 8.42
N MET A 191 4.68 32.51 7.82
CA MET A 191 5.11 32.25 6.44
C MET A 191 5.86 30.92 6.28
N VAL A 192 6.50 30.40 7.32
CA VAL A 192 7.36 29.20 7.19
C VAL A 192 6.56 27.95 6.82
N PRO A 193 5.44 27.61 7.50
CA PRO A 193 4.57 26.51 7.06
C PRO A 193 3.93 26.78 5.68
N MET A 194 3.62 28.03 5.37
CA MET A 194 3.00 28.41 4.09
C MET A 194 3.97 28.27 2.91
N LEU A 195 5.26 28.55 3.13
CA LEU A 195 6.32 28.24 2.17
C LEU A 195 6.48 26.73 2.02
N ALA A 196 6.37 25.98 3.12
CA ALA A 196 6.40 24.52 3.08
C ALA A 196 5.23 23.95 2.25
N ASP A 197 4.05 24.60 2.23
CA ASP A 197 2.92 24.20 1.37
C ASP A 197 3.26 24.20 -0.11
N MET A 198 4.14 25.11 -0.57
CA MET A 198 4.53 25.19 -1.97
C MET A 198 5.23 23.90 -2.44
N LEU A 199 5.84 23.16 -1.52
CA LEU A 199 6.57 21.93 -1.79
C LEU A 199 5.82 20.69 -1.31
N LEU A 200 5.35 20.69 -0.06
CA LEU A 200 4.87 19.49 0.62
C LEU A 200 3.42 19.16 0.25
N LEU A 201 2.57 20.15 0.01
CA LEU A 201 1.17 19.89 -0.35
C LEU A 201 1.05 19.18 -1.72
N PRO A 202 1.78 19.56 -2.79
CA PRO A 202 1.79 18.78 -4.03
C PRO A 202 2.34 17.36 -3.82
N VAL A 203 3.41 17.19 -3.03
CA VAL A 203 4.00 15.87 -2.75
C VAL A 203 3.01 14.97 -2.00
N LEU A 204 2.29 15.52 -1.02
CA LEU A 204 1.20 14.83 -0.32
C LEU A 204 0.15 14.32 -1.32
N ASN A 205 -0.35 15.19 -2.19
CA ASN A 205 -1.39 14.85 -3.15
C ASN A 205 -0.92 13.85 -4.23
N VAL A 206 0.34 13.95 -4.67
CA VAL A 206 0.96 12.94 -5.54
C VAL A 206 1.07 11.59 -4.82
N GLY A 207 1.44 11.60 -3.53
CA GLY A 207 1.44 10.41 -2.69
C GLY A 207 0.07 9.75 -2.62
N LEU A 208 -0.99 10.54 -2.38
CA LEU A 208 -2.37 10.05 -2.36
C LEU A 208 -2.80 9.46 -3.72
N LEU A 209 -2.48 10.12 -4.84
CA LEU A 209 -2.75 9.62 -6.19
C LEU A 209 -2.01 8.31 -6.52
N ALA A 210 -0.82 8.12 -5.97
CA ALA A 210 -0.03 6.91 -6.19
C ALA A 210 -0.60 5.68 -5.46
N ILE A 211 -1.42 5.84 -4.42
CA ILE A 211 -2.00 4.71 -3.66
C ILE A 211 -2.85 3.77 -4.53
N PRO A 212 -3.89 4.24 -5.26
CA PRO A 212 -4.67 3.36 -6.12
C PRO A 212 -3.84 2.84 -7.31
N LEU A 213 -2.86 3.61 -7.78
CA LEU A 213 -1.94 3.18 -8.84
C LEU A 213 -1.09 1.99 -8.42
N ASP A 214 -0.47 2.06 -7.23
CA ASP A 214 0.33 0.97 -6.66
C ASP A 214 -0.51 -0.32 -6.57
N ARG A 215 -1.76 -0.22 -6.10
CA ARG A 215 -2.66 -1.39 -5.99
C ARG A 215 -3.05 -1.95 -7.35
N ALA A 216 -3.32 -1.09 -8.33
CA ALA A 216 -3.64 -1.53 -9.69
C ALA A 216 -2.44 -2.21 -10.36
N GLN A 217 -1.24 -1.64 -10.21
CA GLN A 217 0.00 -2.23 -10.72
C GLN A 217 0.28 -3.59 -10.08
N GLU A 218 0.11 -3.72 -8.76
CA GLU A 218 0.29 -5.00 -8.08
C GLU A 218 -0.76 -6.03 -8.53
N SER A 219 -2.01 -5.63 -8.70
CA SER A 219 -3.06 -6.52 -9.18
C SER A 219 -2.79 -7.02 -10.61
N LEU A 220 -2.33 -6.13 -11.50
CA LEU A 220 -1.93 -6.48 -12.86
C LEU A 220 -0.71 -7.40 -12.86
N ARG A 221 0.29 -7.11 -12.02
CA ARG A 221 1.48 -7.95 -11.86
C ARG A 221 1.09 -9.35 -11.38
N LEU A 222 0.26 -9.46 -10.34
CA LEU A 222 -0.22 -10.75 -9.84
C LEU A 222 -1.03 -11.51 -10.90
N ALA A 223 -1.91 -10.84 -11.64
CA ALA A 223 -2.65 -11.46 -12.74
C ALA A 223 -1.71 -11.99 -13.84
N ALA A 224 -0.65 -11.24 -14.17
CA ALA A 224 0.35 -11.65 -15.16
C ALA A 224 1.22 -12.84 -14.71
N LEU A 225 1.25 -13.14 -13.41
CA LEU A 225 1.98 -14.29 -12.84
C LEU A 225 1.10 -15.53 -12.67
N ARG A 226 -0.18 -15.48 -13.06
CA ARG A 226 -1.14 -16.58 -12.91
C ARG A 226 -1.53 -17.17 -14.25
N ASP A 227 -1.85 -18.46 -14.25
CA ASP A 227 -2.48 -19.13 -15.38
C ASP A 227 -3.97 -18.77 -15.41
N PRO A 228 -4.50 -18.23 -16.52
CA PRO A 228 -5.88 -17.73 -16.57
C PRO A 228 -6.94 -18.84 -16.50
N LEU A 229 -6.60 -20.08 -16.88
CA LEU A 229 -7.53 -21.20 -16.82
C LEU A 229 -7.65 -21.77 -15.41
N THR A 230 -6.52 -22.02 -14.77
CA THR A 230 -6.46 -22.80 -13.52
C THR A 230 -6.29 -21.94 -12.27
N GLY A 231 -5.90 -20.67 -12.40
CA GLY A 231 -5.54 -19.80 -11.28
C GLY A 231 -4.23 -20.21 -10.56
N ALA A 232 -3.53 -21.25 -11.03
CA ALA A 232 -2.19 -21.61 -10.57
C ALA A 232 -1.18 -20.50 -10.91
N TRP A 233 -0.01 -20.51 -10.30
CA TRP A 233 1.11 -19.70 -10.81
C TRP A 233 1.48 -20.17 -12.22
N ASN A 234 1.82 -19.25 -13.12
CA ASN A 234 2.39 -19.63 -14.40
C ASN A 234 3.92 -19.83 -14.25
N ARG A 235 4.62 -20.06 -15.37
CA ARG A 235 6.08 -20.26 -15.35
C ARG A 235 6.84 -19.10 -14.72
N ALA A 236 6.45 -17.85 -14.98
CA ALA A 236 7.07 -16.68 -14.35
C ALA A 236 6.73 -16.59 -12.85
N GLY A 237 5.48 -16.88 -12.48
CA GLY A 237 5.05 -16.94 -11.08
C GLY A 237 5.79 -18.02 -10.28
N LEU A 238 6.06 -19.19 -10.90
CA LEU A 238 6.83 -20.26 -10.29
C LEU A 238 8.24 -19.79 -9.88
N ASP A 239 8.91 -19.02 -10.72
CA ASP A 239 10.26 -18.53 -10.43
C ASP A 239 10.27 -17.59 -9.20
N GLU A 240 9.24 -16.75 -9.02
CA GLU A 240 9.09 -15.94 -7.80
C GLU A 240 8.82 -16.79 -6.56
N GLN A 241 7.98 -17.82 -6.69
CA GLN A 241 7.65 -18.71 -5.57
C GLN A 241 8.83 -19.56 -5.12
N LYS A 242 9.75 -19.95 -6.03
CA LYS A 242 10.98 -20.68 -5.66
C LYS A 242 11.79 -19.91 -4.62
N ALA A 243 11.96 -18.60 -4.80
CA ALA A 243 12.72 -17.78 -3.87
C ALA A 243 12.02 -17.65 -2.50
N LEU A 244 10.69 -17.47 -2.51
CA LEU A 244 9.91 -17.29 -1.28
C LEU A 244 9.81 -18.56 -0.43
N LEU A 245 9.60 -19.70 -1.08
CA LEU A 245 9.34 -20.99 -0.44
C LEU A 245 10.60 -21.82 -0.17
N TRP A 246 11.77 -21.37 -0.62
CA TRP A 246 13.00 -22.15 -0.43
C TRP A 246 13.32 -22.29 1.05
N ARG A 247 13.52 -23.53 1.48
CA ARG A 247 14.01 -23.92 2.81
C ARG A 247 14.85 -25.19 2.65
N PRO A 248 15.75 -25.51 3.60
CA PRO A 248 16.55 -26.73 3.53
C PRO A 248 15.73 -28.03 3.40
N GLN A 249 14.49 -28.06 3.92
CA GLN A 249 13.57 -29.20 3.88
C GLN A 249 12.48 -29.04 2.80
N ALA A 250 12.63 -28.09 1.87
CA ALA A 250 11.65 -27.89 0.83
C ALA A 250 11.70 -29.03 -0.22
N GLY A 251 10.66 -29.13 -1.03
CA GLY A 251 10.58 -30.12 -2.09
C GLY A 251 9.61 -29.74 -3.20
N ALA A 252 9.73 -30.42 -4.33
CA ALA A 252 8.92 -30.21 -5.51
C ALA A 252 8.22 -31.51 -5.92
N ILE A 253 6.97 -31.40 -6.35
CA ILE A 253 6.19 -32.49 -6.96
C ILE A 253 5.89 -32.06 -8.40
N ALA A 254 6.46 -32.77 -9.37
CA ALA A 254 6.12 -32.61 -10.78
C ALA A 254 4.91 -33.50 -11.09
N ILE A 255 3.95 -32.97 -11.84
CA ILE A 255 2.66 -33.62 -12.16
C ILE A 255 2.43 -33.49 -13.65
N ASP A 256 1.98 -34.57 -14.28
CA ASP A 256 1.59 -34.55 -15.69
C ASP A 256 0.36 -35.44 -15.91
N VAL A 257 -0.54 -34.98 -16.78
CA VAL A 257 -1.77 -35.70 -17.12
C VAL A 257 -1.47 -36.75 -18.17
N ASP A 258 -1.65 -38.01 -17.79
CA ASP A 258 -1.40 -39.14 -18.67
C ASP A 258 -2.34 -39.11 -19.88
N HIS A 259 -1.76 -39.13 -21.08
CA HIS A 259 -2.49 -39.15 -22.35
C HIS A 259 -3.46 -37.98 -22.53
N PHE A 260 -3.12 -36.78 -22.03
CA PHE A 260 -3.99 -35.59 -22.12
C PHE A 260 -4.45 -35.25 -23.54
N LYS A 261 -3.58 -35.41 -24.55
CA LYS A 261 -3.94 -35.22 -25.95
C LYS A 261 -5.14 -36.09 -26.36
N THR A 262 -5.18 -37.34 -25.91
CA THR A 262 -6.30 -38.26 -26.20
C THR A 262 -7.61 -37.77 -25.57
N VAL A 263 -7.56 -37.11 -24.41
CA VAL A 263 -8.73 -36.50 -23.77
C VAL A 263 -9.26 -35.38 -24.66
N ASN A 264 -8.38 -34.47 -25.10
CA ASN A 264 -8.76 -33.38 -26.01
C ASN A 264 -9.31 -33.90 -27.34
N ASP A 265 -8.65 -34.89 -27.95
CA ASP A 265 -9.04 -35.42 -29.25
C ASP A 265 -10.40 -36.16 -29.21
N ARG A 266 -10.74 -36.79 -28.09
CA ARG A 266 -12.00 -37.57 -27.95
C ARG A 266 -13.16 -36.77 -27.38
N LEU A 267 -12.90 -35.87 -26.43
CA LEU A 267 -13.94 -35.19 -25.65
C LEU A 267 -13.97 -33.68 -25.91
N GLY A 268 -13.04 -33.17 -26.71
CA GLY A 268 -12.90 -31.75 -27.03
C GLY A 268 -12.09 -30.98 -25.98
N HIS A 269 -11.59 -29.81 -26.38
CA HIS A 269 -10.76 -28.96 -25.54
C HIS A 269 -11.44 -28.52 -24.24
N ALA A 270 -12.75 -28.25 -24.26
CA ALA A 270 -13.49 -27.86 -23.06
C ALA A 270 -13.47 -28.96 -21.97
N ALA A 271 -13.45 -30.23 -22.37
CA ALA A 271 -13.30 -31.34 -21.42
C ALA A 271 -11.88 -31.43 -20.86
N GLY A 272 -10.86 -31.19 -21.70
CA GLY A 272 -9.47 -31.10 -21.23
C GLY A 272 -9.28 -29.93 -20.25
N ASP A 273 -9.87 -28.77 -20.54
CA ASP A 273 -9.84 -27.61 -19.65
C ASP A 273 -10.47 -27.92 -18.29
N ALA A 274 -11.60 -28.62 -18.27
CA ALA A 274 -12.24 -29.06 -17.03
C ALA A 274 -11.34 -30.00 -16.20
N VAL A 275 -10.62 -30.92 -16.85
CA VAL A 275 -9.64 -31.80 -16.18
C VAL A 275 -8.52 -30.99 -15.54
N LEU A 276 -7.97 -30.00 -16.25
CA LEU A 276 -6.91 -29.14 -15.73
C LEU A 276 -7.37 -28.31 -14.53
N VAL A 277 -8.60 -27.80 -14.56
CA VAL A 277 -9.21 -27.06 -13.43
C VAL A 277 -9.37 -27.99 -12.23
N GLU A 278 -9.90 -29.20 -12.42
CA GLU A 278 -10.13 -30.15 -11.31
C GLU A 278 -8.80 -30.57 -10.64
N ILE A 279 -7.75 -30.78 -11.43
CA ILE A 279 -6.39 -31.03 -10.92
C ILE A 279 -5.89 -29.83 -10.13
N ALA A 280 -6.03 -28.62 -10.67
CA ALA A 280 -5.56 -27.41 -10.02
C ALA A 280 -6.28 -27.14 -8.70
N GLU A 281 -7.59 -27.38 -8.62
CA GLU A 281 -8.35 -27.27 -7.37
C GLU A 281 -7.87 -28.26 -6.31
N ALA A 282 -7.65 -29.53 -6.69
CA ALA A 282 -7.16 -30.55 -5.77
C ALA A 282 -5.73 -30.24 -5.28
N ALA A 283 -4.85 -29.86 -6.20
CA ALA A 283 -3.48 -29.50 -5.88
C ALA A 283 -3.39 -28.22 -5.04
N THR A 284 -4.26 -27.24 -5.28
CA THR A 284 -4.34 -26.01 -4.46
C THR A 284 -4.69 -26.33 -3.01
N LYS A 285 -5.61 -27.28 -2.76
CA LYS A 285 -5.94 -27.72 -1.40
C LYS A 285 -4.73 -28.34 -0.68
N VAL A 286 -3.94 -29.15 -1.40
CA VAL A 286 -2.69 -29.72 -0.87
C VAL A 286 -1.68 -28.61 -0.56
N CYS A 287 -1.51 -27.63 -1.46
CA CYS A 287 -0.65 -26.47 -1.22
C CYS A 287 -1.08 -25.68 0.03
N CYS A 288 -2.38 -25.41 0.20
CA CYS A 288 -2.90 -24.70 1.38
C CYS A 288 -2.59 -25.45 2.70
N ALA A 289 -2.70 -26.78 2.71
CA ALA A 289 -2.43 -27.59 3.90
C ALA A 289 -0.94 -27.57 4.30
N HIS A 290 -0.03 -27.42 3.33
CA HIS A 290 1.42 -27.51 3.54
C HIS A 290 2.16 -26.16 3.40
N GLY A 291 1.43 -25.05 3.21
CA GLY A 291 2.03 -23.73 2.98
C GLY A 291 2.80 -23.62 1.65
N GLY A 292 2.43 -24.44 0.66
CA GLY A 292 3.09 -24.51 -0.64
C GLY A 292 2.46 -23.64 -1.73
N ALA A 293 2.97 -23.77 -2.94
CA ALA A 293 2.46 -23.11 -4.14
C ALA A 293 2.31 -24.08 -5.31
N LEU A 294 1.22 -23.95 -6.06
CA LEU A 294 0.96 -24.68 -7.30
C LEU A 294 1.30 -23.79 -8.50
N ALA A 295 2.03 -24.35 -9.47
CA ALA A 295 2.24 -23.74 -10.76
C ALA A 295 1.84 -24.66 -11.92
N ARG A 296 1.37 -24.09 -13.02
CA ARG A 296 1.22 -24.73 -14.32
C ARG A 296 2.36 -24.25 -15.23
N VAL A 297 3.26 -25.16 -15.58
CA VAL A 297 4.51 -24.85 -16.30
C VAL A 297 4.42 -25.12 -17.79
N GLY A 298 3.50 -26.01 -18.18
CA GLY A 298 3.24 -26.42 -19.56
C GLY A 298 1.75 -26.66 -19.78
N GLY A 299 1.37 -27.21 -20.94
CA GLY A 299 -0.03 -27.44 -21.29
C GLY A 299 -0.77 -28.28 -20.25
N ASP A 300 -0.21 -29.43 -19.90
CA ASP A 300 -0.72 -30.44 -18.98
C ASP A 300 0.23 -30.73 -17.81
N GLU A 301 1.24 -29.89 -17.65
CA GLU A 301 2.31 -30.03 -16.65
C GLU A 301 2.11 -29.05 -15.49
N PHE A 302 2.09 -29.59 -14.27
CA PHE A 302 2.03 -28.83 -13.03
C PHE A 302 3.22 -29.13 -12.12
N VAL A 303 3.53 -28.16 -11.27
CA VAL A 303 4.56 -28.27 -10.24
C VAL A 303 3.98 -27.76 -8.93
N ILE A 304 4.10 -28.54 -7.87
CA ILE A 304 3.85 -28.10 -6.49
C ILE A 304 5.18 -27.87 -5.80
N LEU A 305 5.39 -26.69 -5.21
CA LEU A 305 6.50 -26.39 -4.31
C LEU A 305 6.00 -26.43 -2.86
N LEU A 306 6.67 -27.19 -1.99
CA LEU A 306 6.36 -27.26 -0.57
C LEU A 306 7.57 -26.76 0.25
N PRO A 307 7.41 -25.81 1.19
CA PRO A 307 8.53 -25.24 1.96
C PRO A 307 9.05 -26.15 3.08
N SER A 308 8.30 -27.17 3.48
CA SER A 308 8.74 -28.12 4.50
C SER A 308 8.05 -29.46 4.28
N ALA A 309 8.81 -30.41 3.75
CA ALA A 309 8.38 -31.78 3.60
C ALA A 309 9.61 -32.70 3.63
N ASP A 310 9.88 -33.27 4.81
CA ASP A 310 10.89 -34.34 4.95
C ASP A 310 10.54 -35.54 4.06
N ASP A 311 9.24 -35.76 3.81
CA ASP A 311 8.72 -36.70 2.82
C ASP A 311 7.55 -36.07 2.04
N LEU A 312 7.65 -36.06 0.71
CA LEU A 312 6.61 -35.55 -0.19
C LEU A 312 5.50 -36.57 -0.48
N ARG A 313 5.72 -37.86 -0.15
CA ARG A 313 4.78 -38.95 -0.44
C ARG A 313 3.39 -38.76 0.17
N PRO A 314 3.21 -38.29 1.42
CA PRO A 314 1.88 -38.07 1.98
C PRO A 314 1.07 -37.01 1.21
N ALA A 315 1.71 -35.91 0.81
CA ALA A 315 1.08 -34.85 0.02
C ALA A 315 0.71 -35.35 -1.38
N ALA A 316 1.62 -36.08 -2.04
CA ALA A 316 1.39 -36.68 -3.35
C ALA A 316 0.26 -37.73 -3.32
N ALA A 317 0.25 -38.60 -2.30
CA ALA A 317 -0.79 -39.60 -2.12
C ALA A 317 -2.17 -38.98 -1.85
N THR A 318 -2.21 -37.89 -1.07
CA THR A 318 -3.43 -37.12 -0.81
C THR A 318 -3.98 -36.55 -2.11
N LEU A 319 -3.12 -35.93 -2.93
CA LEU A 319 -3.52 -35.41 -4.24
C LEU A 319 -4.13 -36.49 -5.14
N MET A 320 -3.44 -37.63 -5.28
CA MET A 320 -3.94 -38.76 -6.06
C MET A 320 -5.28 -39.26 -5.52
N ALA A 321 -5.42 -39.40 -4.20
CA ALA A 321 -6.66 -39.85 -3.57
C ALA A 321 -7.82 -38.88 -3.81
N CYS A 322 -7.59 -37.56 -3.75
CA CYS A 322 -8.59 -36.54 -4.06
C CYS A 322 -9.09 -36.63 -5.50
N LEU A 323 -8.24 -37.03 -6.45
CA LEU A 323 -8.57 -37.09 -7.87
C LEU A 323 -9.10 -38.46 -8.33
N LYS A 324 -9.01 -39.52 -7.51
CA LYS A 324 -9.56 -40.86 -7.83
C LYS A 324 -11.03 -40.84 -8.27
N PRO A 325 -11.96 -40.13 -7.61
CA PRO A 325 -13.36 -40.10 -8.04
C PRO A 325 -13.55 -39.43 -9.41
N ALA A 326 -12.70 -38.46 -9.76
CA ALA A 326 -12.70 -37.82 -11.06
C ALA A 326 -12.23 -38.78 -12.15
N GLN A 327 -11.10 -39.45 -11.90
CA GLN A 327 -10.53 -40.47 -12.78
C GLN A 327 -11.45 -41.69 -12.95
N ALA A 328 -12.27 -42.02 -11.96
CA ALA A 328 -13.28 -43.09 -12.10
C ALA A 328 -14.42 -42.70 -13.07
N ARG A 329 -14.71 -41.41 -13.20
CA ARG A 329 -15.76 -40.87 -14.08
C ARG A 329 -15.25 -40.55 -15.49
N SER A 330 -13.94 -40.48 -15.69
CA SER A 330 -13.33 -40.00 -16.92
C SER A 330 -11.99 -40.66 -17.17
N THR A 331 -11.73 -41.10 -18.41
CA THR A 331 -10.59 -41.97 -18.75
C THR A 331 -9.25 -41.23 -18.82
N TRP A 332 -8.89 -40.48 -17.78
CA TRP A 332 -7.59 -39.86 -17.62
C TRP A 332 -6.96 -40.29 -16.30
N SER A 333 -5.63 -40.24 -16.24
CA SER A 333 -4.86 -40.45 -15.02
C SER A 333 -3.76 -39.40 -14.93
N LEU A 334 -3.00 -39.42 -13.84
CA LEU A 334 -1.87 -38.52 -13.67
C LEU A 334 -0.67 -39.27 -13.09
N SER A 335 0.52 -38.88 -13.54
CA SER A 335 1.79 -39.36 -13.03
C SER A 335 2.46 -38.27 -12.20
N LEU A 336 3.15 -38.65 -11.13
CA LEU A 336 3.85 -37.70 -10.25
C LEU A 336 5.31 -38.10 -10.08
N GLY A 337 6.17 -37.09 -10.03
CA GLY A 337 7.57 -37.25 -9.66
C GLY A 337 7.92 -36.37 -8.47
N LEU A 338 8.60 -36.94 -7.49
CA LEU A 338 8.96 -36.27 -6.24
C LEU A 338 10.44 -35.89 -6.25
N GLY A 339 10.77 -34.72 -5.72
CA GLY A 339 12.16 -34.31 -5.54
C GLY A 339 12.31 -33.38 -4.35
N THR A 340 13.04 -33.81 -3.32
CA THR A 340 13.35 -32.99 -2.14
C THR A 340 14.64 -32.20 -2.35
N ILE A 341 14.80 -31.06 -1.68
CA ILE A 341 16.07 -30.32 -1.59
C ILE A 341 17.11 -31.17 -0.88
N LYS A 342 18.35 -31.17 -1.38
CA LYS A 342 19.48 -31.83 -0.72
C LYS A 342 20.32 -30.82 0.05
N SER A 343 21.04 -31.30 1.06
CA SER A 343 21.98 -30.49 1.84
C SER A 343 22.99 -29.80 0.91
N GLY A 344 23.14 -28.48 1.07
CA GLY A 344 24.03 -27.63 0.26
C GLY A 344 23.41 -27.04 -1.01
N GLU A 345 22.17 -27.39 -1.37
CA GLU A 345 21.48 -26.76 -2.50
C GLU A 345 20.85 -25.41 -2.08
N ALA A 346 21.17 -24.36 -2.82
CA ALA A 346 20.72 -22.99 -2.54
C ALA A 346 19.35 -22.64 -3.14
N ASP A 347 18.80 -23.51 -3.99
CA ASP A 347 17.54 -23.27 -4.72
C ASP A 347 16.80 -24.58 -5.05
N PHE A 348 15.64 -24.45 -5.71
CA PHE A 348 14.82 -25.58 -6.16
C PHE A 348 15.34 -26.30 -7.42
N LEU A 349 16.42 -25.86 -8.05
CA LEU A 349 16.83 -26.40 -9.36
C LEU A 349 17.14 -27.89 -9.28
N GLY A 350 17.88 -28.31 -8.25
CA GLY A 350 18.20 -29.72 -8.01
C GLY A 350 16.96 -30.57 -7.72
N ALA A 351 16.07 -30.07 -6.86
CA ALA A 351 14.81 -30.73 -6.50
C ALA A 351 13.90 -30.92 -7.71
N LEU A 352 13.75 -29.90 -8.56
CA LEU A 352 12.92 -29.96 -9.77
C LEU A 352 13.45 -30.95 -10.79
N ARG A 353 14.78 -31.02 -11.00
CA ARG A 353 15.38 -32.04 -11.88
C ARG A 353 15.14 -33.46 -11.38
N ARG A 354 15.17 -33.68 -10.07
CA ARG A 354 14.84 -34.98 -9.48
C ARG A 354 13.37 -35.32 -9.65
N ALA A 355 12.48 -34.36 -9.38
CA ALA A 355 11.05 -34.52 -9.60
C ALA A 355 10.73 -34.86 -11.06
N ASP A 356 11.37 -34.20 -12.03
CA ASP A 356 11.19 -34.48 -13.45
C ASP A 356 11.69 -35.89 -13.85
N ALA A 357 12.88 -36.27 -13.37
CA ALA A 357 13.43 -37.61 -13.60
C ALA A 357 12.53 -38.70 -13.00
N ALA A 358 12.00 -38.47 -11.79
CA ALA A 358 11.05 -39.37 -11.15
C ALA A 358 9.72 -39.44 -11.93
N LEU A 359 9.21 -38.30 -12.42
CA LEU A 359 7.99 -38.27 -13.23
C LEU A 359 8.16 -39.10 -14.51
N TYR A 360 9.31 -38.99 -15.17
CA TYR A 360 9.65 -39.83 -16.32
C TYR A 360 9.62 -41.33 -15.96
N GLN A 361 10.20 -41.71 -14.82
CA GLN A 361 10.15 -43.11 -14.33
C GLN A 361 8.73 -43.58 -14.05
N ALA A 362 7.88 -42.74 -13.47
CA ALA A 362 6.47 -43.04 -13.22
C ALA A 362 5.73 -43.33 -14.55
N LYS A 363 5.94 -42.50 -15.58
CA LYS A 363 5.36 -42.70 -16.92
C LYS A 363 5.88 -43.98 -17.59
N ALA A 364 7.18 -44.23 -17.52
CA ALA A 364 7.81 -45.43 -18.09
C ALA A 364 7.34 -46.73 -17.39
N SER A 365 7.04 -46.65 -16.09
CA SER A 365 6.60 -47.79 -15.27
C SER A 365 5.11 -48.10 -15.37
N GLY A 366 4.41 -47.53 -16.36
CA GLY A 366 2.99 -47.81 -16.60
C GLY A 366 2.02 -46.74 -16.09
N ARG A 367 2.48 -45.52 -15.79
CA ARG A 367 1.63 -44.34 -15.50
C ARG A 367 0.75 -44.50 -14.25
N ASN A 368 -0.11 -43.51 -14.00
CA ASN A 368 -1.06 -43.46 -12.87
C ASN A 368 -0.41 -43.79 -11.51
N ARG A 369 0.75 -43.20 -11.22
CA ARG A 369 1.56 -43.48 -10.03
C ARG A 369 2.49 -42.34 -9.70
N LEU A 370 3.07 -42.41 -8.51
CA LEU A 370 4.19 -41.57 -8.09
C LEU A 370 5.51 -42.35 -8.14
N ALA A 371 6.60 -41.62 -8.37
CA ALA A 371 7.98 -42.08 -8.17
C ALA A 371 8.80 -40.98 -7.47
N ALA A 372 9.93 -41.32 -6.86
CA ALA A 372 10.76 -40.42 -6.05
C ALA A 372 12.25 -40.62 -6.30
#